data_AF-A0A669DFM2-F1
#
_entry.id   AF-A0A669DFM2-F1
#
_cell.length_a   1.000
_cell.length_b   1.000
_cell.length_c   1.000
_cell.angle_alpha   90.00
_cell.angle_beta   90.00
_cell.angle_gamma   90.00
#
_symmetry.space_group_name_H-M   'P 1'
#
loop_
_entity.id
_entity.type
_entity.pdbx_description
1 polymer ?
#
loop_
_entity_poly.entity_id
_entity_poly.type
_entity_poly.pdbx_seq_one_letter_code
_entity_poly.pdbx_strand_id
1 'polypeptide(L)'
;MNSSKTQQHSDKLTIALLGEKPGLIKKIEDVILQGHGTFVKVTDYELRENDSFRIISAPTFFDKECMNPNQKIIDLMALSDPGPHWFILAIESENASEDKVRDQISNLKKIAGKNVTNKHLAIILENSESHSSLKCTKEIQIKPLQNSLASELKDLSLKHQRFKFDYKHYSHDIVKERREDLESRRNELHPQNNPQTTGGSAHGVSGTILNIVLLGKSGTGKSASGNTILAAGNSQHSIIQAFSSLQQGASKEFMSCPSSTPVTTKCEVRTMKLGIKVGVVDTPDFFYEDERVDKAQLDECKKYCQEEQCVVLLVIQLGRFTDGESEILEKLEENLGWEIRKKTIVLFTHGEDLNVKVEKFIGDRSRLKHIVEACGQRYYIFKNTIKDSKQVMGLIEKFPEMFPNFTAKQSPAQCCVC
;
A
#
# COMPACT_ATOMS: atom_id res chain seq x y z
N MET A 1 -12.95 7.44 46.24
CA MET A 1 -11.61 7.87 45.81
C MET A 1 -10.83 6.63 45.36
N ASN A 2 -10.88 6.28 44.08
CA ASN A 2 -10.01 5.23 43.53
C ASN A 2 -9.04 5.90 42.56
N SER A 3 -7.78 5.89 42.98
CA SER A 3 -6.62 6.41 42.27
C SER A 3 -6.46 5.68 40.93
N SER A 4 -6.61 6.42 39.84
CA SER A 4 -6.19 6.03 38.50
C SER A 4 -4.67 5.90 38.51
N LYS A 5 -4.15 4.67 38.48
CA LYS A 5 -2.75 4.44 38.13
C LYS A 5 -2.61 4.64 36.63
N THR A 6 -2.22 5.84 36.24
CA THR A 6 -1.73 6.15 34.90
C THR A 6 -0.46 5.32 34.68
N GLN A 7 -0.55 4.32 33.82
CA GLN A 7 0.58 3.51 33.41
C GLN A 7 1.44 4.38 32.47
N GLN A 8 2.46 5.05 33.03
CA GLN A 8 3.46 5.79 32.26
C GLN A 8 4.21 4.80 31.36
N HIS A 9 3.86 4.73 30.09
CA HIS A 9 4.76 4.23 29.07
C HIS A 9 5.99 5.15 29.05
N SER A 10 7.17 4.61 29.33
CA SER A 10 8.43 5.33 29.13
C SER A 10 8.52 5.78 27.66
N ASP A 11 8.54 7.09 27.44
CA ASP A 11 8.66 7.67 26.10
C ASP A 11 10.06 7.36 25.55
N LYS A 12 10.16 6.35 24.69
CA LYS A 12 11.40 6.02 23.98
C LYS A 12 11.92 7.23 23.20
N LEU A 13 13.24 7.38 23.14
CA LEU A 13 13.88 8.41 22.34
C LEU A 13 13.83 8.03 20.86
N THR A 14 12.92 8.66 20.11
CA THR A 14 12.76 8.50 18.66
C THR A 14 13.86 9.22 17.86
N ILE A 15 14.49 8.50 16.93
CA ILE A 15 15.54 8.96 16.03
C ILE A 15 15.13 8.62 14.59
N ALA A 16 15.21 9.60 13.68
CA ALA A 16 15.15 9.38 12.24
C ALA A 16 16.58 9.29 11.69
N LEU A 17 17.01 8.09 11.29
CA LEU A 17 18.37 7.82 10.83
C LEU A 17 18.39 7.74 9.30
N LEU A 18 19.26 8.55 8.69
CA LEU A 18 19.29 8.81 7.25
C LEU A 18 20.73 8.61 6.75
N GLY A 19 20.91 7.90 5.65
CA GLY A 19 22.22 7.74 5.01
C GLY A 19 22.19 6.77 3.83
N GLU A 20 23.25 6.77 3.05
CA GLU A 20 23.30 6.09 1.74
C GLU A 20 23.81 4.65 1.83
N LYS A 21 24.71 4.36 2.79
CA LYS A 21 25.31 3.04 2.95
C LYS A 21 24.69 2.24 4.08
N PRO A 22 24.05 1.10 3.77
CA PRO A 22 23.45 0.23 4.77
C PRO A 22 24.43 -0.21 5.87
N GLY A 23 25.71 -0.40 5.52
CA GLY A 23 26.75 -0.79 6.47
C GLY A 23 26.99 0.24 7.58
N LEU A 24 27.02 1.53 7.26
CA LEU A 24 27.21 2.60 8.26
C LEU A 24 25.94 2.79 9.12
N ILE A 25 24.76 2.74 8.48
CA ILE A 25 23.46 2.79 9.17
C ILE A 25 23.39 1.71 10.23
N LYS A 26 23.69 0.45 9.86
CA LYS A 26 23.66 -0.68 10.78
C LYS A 26 24.64 -0.52 11.95
N LYS A 27 25.88 -0.03 11.69
CA LYS A 27 26.85 0.25 12.76
C LYS A 27 26.34 1.30 13.75
N ILE A 28 25.71 2.38 13.25
CA ILE A 28 25.13 3.43 14.09
C ILE A 28 23.98 2.87 14.94
N GLU A 29 23.08 2.08 14.33
CA GLU A 29 22.00 1.41 15.05
C GLU A 29 22.54 0.53 16.17
N ASP A 30 23.53 -0.32 15.89
CA ASP A 30 24.09 -1.25 16.86
C ASP A 30 24.78 -0.50 18.02
N VAL A 31 25.44 0.63 17.76
CA VAL A 31 26.02 1.48 18.81
C VAL A 31 24.94 2.14 19.67
N ILE A 32 23.90 2.73 19.06
CA ILE A 32 22.84 3.43 19.80
C ILE A 32 22.00 2.43 20.61
N LEU A 33 21.69 1.27 20.03
CA LEU A 33 20.92 0.21 20.65
C LEU A 33 21.76 -0.68 21.57
N GLN A 34 23.08 -0.45 21.64
CA GLN A 34 24.04 -1.23 22.42
C GLN A 34 23.99 -2.74 22.08
N GLY A 35 23.76 -3.05 20.80
CA GLY A 35 23.61 -4.42 20.31
C GLY A 35 22.28 -5.10 20.66
N HIS A 36 21.39 -4.43 21.37
CA HIS A 36 20.09 -4.97 21.80
C HIS A 36 18.94 -4.20 21.16
N GLY A 37 18.16 -4.84 20.29
CA GLY A 37 16.95 -4.21 19.76
C GLY A 37 16.14 -5.14 18.88
N THR A 38 14.81 -5.01 18.97
CA THR A 38 13.89 -5.72 18.07
C THR A 38 13.89 -5.04 16.72
N PHE A 39 13.90 -5.83 15.65
CA PHE A 39 13.89 -5.35 14.27
C PHE A 39 12.52 -5.61 13.65
N VAL A 40 11.93 -4.58 13.04
CA VAL A 40 10.70 -4.71 12.24
C VAL A 40 10.82 -3.84 11.00
N LYS A 41 10.65 -4.45 9.83
CA LYS A 41 10.46 -3.71 8.58
C LYS A 41 8.97 -3.44 8.40
N VAL A 42 8.54 -2.19 8.50
CA VAL A 42 7.11 -1.81 8.49
C VAL A 42 6.68 -1.35 7.08
N THR A 43 7.56 -0.65 6.37
CA THR A 43 7.37 -0.21 4.98
C THR A 43 8.73 -0.27 4.27
N ASP A 44 9.11 0.76 3.52
CA ASP A 44 10.49 0.98 3.08
C ASP A 44 11.42 1.26 4.26
N TYR A 45 10.87 1.63 5.43
CA TYR A 45 11.62 1.94 6.64
C TYR A 45 11.88 0.70 7.49
N GLU A 46 13.05 0.71 8.09
CA GLU A 46 13.48 -0.26 9.09
C GLU A 46 13.34 0.37 10.48
N LEU A 47 12.55 -0.27 11.33
CA LEU A 47 12.35 0.13 12.71
C LEU A 47 13.18 -0.76 13.62
N ARG A 48 14.06 -0.16 14.42
CA ARG A 48 14.74 -0.87 15.51
C ARG A 48 14.51 -0.19 16.83
N GLU A 49 14.19 -0.95 17.87
CA GLU A 49 13.89 -0.38 19.18
C GLU A 49 14.37 -1.22 20.35
N ASN A 50 14.73 -0.54 21.44
CA ASN A 50 14.93 -1.12 22.77
C ASN A 50 14.12 -0.33 23.79
N ASP A 51 14.39 -0.49 25.08
CA ASP A 51 13.65 0.22 26.14
C ASP A 51 13.90 1.73 26.14
N SER A 52 15.00 2.18 25.53
CA SER A 52 15.46 3.57 25.54
C SER A 52 15.28 4.30 24.22
N PHE A 53 15.40 3.60 23.09
CA PHE A 53 15.48 4.20 21.77
C PHE A 53 14.50 3.54 20.80
N ARG A 54 14.03 4.35 19.85
CA ARG A 54 13.35 3.92 18.64
C ARG A 54 14.07 4.57 17.46
N ILE A 55 14.68 3.78 16.59
CA ILE A 55 15.38 4.23 15.40
C ILE A 55 14.54 3.88 14.18
N ILE A 56 14.25 4.90 13.37
CA ILE A 56 13.53 4.81 12.11
C ILE A 56 14.57 5.05 11.02
N SER A 57 15.10 3.97 10.47
CA SER A 57 16.08 3.98 9.40
C SER A 57 15.37 3.98 8.07
N ALA A 58 15.76 4.89 7.18
CA ALA A 58 15.12 5.04 5.89
C ALA A 58 16.07 4.74 4.73
N PRO A 59 15.57 4.20 3.62
CA PRO A 59 16.31 4.18 2.38
C PRO A 59 16.45 5.61 1.86
N THR A 60 17.48 5.84 1.07
CA THR A 60 17.89 7.14 0.53
C THR A 60 16.72 8.04 0.11
N PHE A 61 16.38 8.99 0.97
CA PHE A 61 15.34 10.00 0.72
C PHE A 61 15.76 11.07 -0.27
N PHE A 62 17.07 11.18 -0.50
CA PHE A 62 17.68 12.31 -1.18
C PHE A 62 17.96 12.03 -2.66
N ASP A 63 17.50 10.89 -3.16
CA ASP A 63 17.59 10.56 -4.56
C ASP A 63 16.50 11.30 -5.36
N LYS A 64 16.91 11.90 -6.49
CA LYS A 64 15.99 12.56 -7.43
C LYS A 64 15.06 11.56 -8.11
N GLU A 65 15.42 10.27 -8.10
CA GLU A 65 14.63 9.16 -8.65
C GLU A 65 13.67 8.54 -7.63
N CYS A 66 13.53 9.15 -6.44
CA CYS A 66 12.65 8.63 -5.39
C CYS A 66 11.20 8.53 -5.87
N MET A 67 10.74 7.30 -6.14
CA MET A 67 9.33 6.99 -6.40
C MET A 67 8.48 7.35 -5.18
N ASN A 68 7.41 8.12 -5.39
CA ASN A 68 6.43 8.54 -4.37
C ASN A 68 7.02 9.29 -3.15
N PRO A 69 7.69 10.44 -3.34
CA PRO A 69 8.34 11.18 -2.25
C PRO A 69 7.34 11.59 -1.16
N ASN A 70 6.10 11.92 -1.52
CA ASN A 70 5.07 12.33 -0.57
C ASN A 70 4.69 11.22 0.42
N GLN A 71 4.56 9.96 -0.04
CA GLN A 71 4.21 8.85 0.84
C GLN A 71 5.33 8.55 1.84
N LYS A 72 6.59 8.65 1.41
CA LYS A 72 7.74 8.51 2.30
C LYS A 72 7.77 9.60 3.37
N ILE A 73 7.43 10.83 3.01
CA ILE A 73 7.32 11.93 3.99
C ILE A 73 6.23 11.63 5.03
N ILE A 74 5.04 11.19 4.59
CA ILE A 74 3.93 10.84 5.49
C ILE A 74 4.31 9.66 6.40
N ASP A 75 4.96 8.62 5.86
CA ASP A 75 5.42 7.46 6.64
C ASP A 75 6.46 7.87 7.70
N LEU A 76 7.42 8.73 7.35
CA LEU A 76 8.38 9.27 8.31
C LEU A 76 7.68 10.06 9.43
N MET A 77 6.74 10.94 9.07
CA MET A 77 5.96 11.71 10.04
C MET A 77 5.18 10.79 10.97
N ALA A 78 4.50 9.78 10.42
CA ALA A 78 3.67 8.83 11.17
C ALA A 78 4.51 7.94 12.11
N LEU A 79 5.63 7.37 11.62
CA LEU A 79 6.52 6.52 12.42
C LEU A 79 7.19 7.29 13.56
N SER A 80 7.39 8.60 13.38
CA SER A 80 8.07 9.45 14.35
C SER A 80 7.14 10.29 15.23
N ASP A 81 5.83 10.29 14.98
CA ASP A 81 4.81 11.10 15.66
C ASP A 81 4.92 11.05 17.21
N PRO A 82 4.87 12.18 17.93
CA PRO A 82 4.62 13.57 17.47
C PRO A 82 5.79 14.25 16.73
N GLY A 83 6.89 13.54 16.54
CA GLY A 83 8.10 13.95 15.83
C GLY A 83 9.36 13.37 16.48
N PRO A 84 10.47 13.27 15.72
CA PRO A 84 11.70 12.70 16.25
C PRO A 84 12.38 13.65 17.25
N HIS A 85 13.19 13.11 18.15
CA HIS A 85 14.12 13.93 18.93
C HIS A 85 15.31 14.35 18.08
N TRP A 86 15.79 13.43 17.24
CA TRP A 86 16.94 13.64 16.36
C TRP A 86 16.67 13.15 14.95
N PHE A 87 17.08 13.95 13.98
CA PHE A 87 17.53 13.51 12.68
C PHE A 87 19.03 13.23 12.78
N ILE A 88 19.44 12.06 12.31
CA ILE A 88 20.85 11.69 12.20
C ILE A 88 21.18 11.51 10.73
N LEU A 89 22.15 12.27 10.23
CA LEU A 89 22.76 12.05 8.93
C LEU A 89 24.03 11.22 9.11
N ALA A 90 23.99 9.98 8.62
CA ALA A 90 25.13 9.07 8.56
C ALA A 90 25.94 9.37 7.29
N ILE A 91 27.15 9.89 7.45
CA ILE A 91 27.98 10.36 6.34
C ILE A 91 29.31 9.58 6.34
N GLU A 92 29.65 9.03 5.18
CA GLU A 92 30.90 8.33 4.98
C GLU A 92 32.06 9.29 4.76
N SER A 93 33.28 8.85 5.08
CA SER A 93 34.48 9.65 4.86
C SER A 93 34.68 10.06 3.39
N GLU A 94 34.26 9.23 2.42
CA GLU A 94 34.32 9.54 0.98
C GLU A 94 33.27 10.58 0.51
N ASN A 95 32.19 10.72 1.29
CA ASN A 95 31.11 11.68 1.04
C ASN A 95 31.15 12.88 2.01
N ALA A 96 32.18 12.99 2.84
CA ALA A 96 32.37 14.05 3.82
C ALA A 96 32.87 15.37 3.22
N SER A 97 32.55 15.68 1.95
CA SER A 97 32.78 17.02 1.39
C SER A 97 31.69 17.99 1.85
N GLU A 98 32.07 19.24 2.12
CA GLU A 98 31.13 20.24 2.65
C GLU A 98 29.89 20.44 1.78
N ASP A 99 30.06 20.44 0.46
CA ASP A 99 28.96 20.66 -0.48
C ASP A 99 27.95 19.52 -0.45
N LYS A 100 28.41 18.25 -0.43
CA LYS A 100 27.53 17.08 -0.33
C LYS A 100 26.75 17.07 0.99
N VAL A 101 27.42 17.38 2.10
CA VAL A 101 26.78 17.48 3.41
C VAL A 101 25.72 18.59 3.42
N ARG A 102 26.02 19.74 2.82
CA ARG A 102 25.09 20.88 2.71
C ARG A 102 23.86 20.52 1.88
N ASP A 103 24.05 19.79 0.77
CA ASP A 103 22.95 19.34 -0.08
C ASP A 103 22.02 18.36 0.65
N GLN A 104 22.58 17.41 1.40
CA GLN A 104 21.78 16.50 2.23
C GLN A 104 20.98 17.24 3.30
N ILE A 105 21.58 18.22 3.98
CA ILE A 105 20.86 19.07 4.95
C ILE A 105 19.76 19.89 4.28
N SER A 106 20.03 20.45 3.10
CA SER A 106 19.06 21.22 2.32
C SER A 106 17.85 20.36 1.94
N ASN A 107 18.09 19.12 1.49
CA ASN A 107 17.03 18.19 1.14
C ASN A 107 16.23 17.74 2.37
N LEU A 108 16.88 17.50 3.51
CA LEU A 108 16.18 17.23 4.77
C LEU A 108 15.25 18.40 5.15
N LYS A 109 15.72 19.65 5.02
CA LYS A 109 14.89 20.83 5.31
C LYS A 109 13.71 21.00 4.35
N LYS A 110 13.83 20.52 3.10
CA LYS A 110 12.69 20.48 2.16
C LYS A 110 11.63 19.48 2.61
N ILE A 111 12.04 18.34 3.17
CA ILE A 111 11.17 17.24 3.60
C ILE A 111 10.54 17.51 4.97
N ALA A 112 11.37 17.74 5.99
CA ALA A 112 10.94 17.87 7.38
C ALA A 112 10.50 19.31 7.74
N GLY A 113 10.86 20.29 6.91
CA GLY A 113 10.57 21.70 7.09
C GLY A 113 11.81 22.54 7.49
N LYS A 114 11.71 23.85 7.27
CA LYS A 114 12.82 24.80 7.51
C LYS A 114 13.25 24.92 8.98
N ASN A 115 12.44 24.39 9.91
CA ASN A 115 12.66 24.46 11.35
C ASN A 115 13.67 23.41 11.86
N VAL A 116 14.20 22.54 11.00
CA VAL A 116 15.28 21.61 11.38
C VAL A 116 16.52 22.44 11.71
N THR A 117 16.90 22.45 12.99
CA THR A 117 18.06 23.16 13.52
C THR A 117 19.04 22.17 14.16
N ASN A 118 20.17 22.69 14.62
CA ASN A 118 21.17 21.93 15.37
C ASN A 118 20.70 21.34 16.71
N LYS A 119 19.51 21.72 17.19
CA LYS A 119 18.87 21.11 18.36
C LYS A 119 18.25 19.75 18.07
N HIS A 120 18.00 19.46 16.78
CA HIS A 120 17.29 18.26 16.32
C HIS A 120 18.07 17.52 15.24
N LEU A 121 19.29 17.95 14.90
CA LEU A 121 20.08 17.40 13.81
C LEU A 121 21.51 17.11 14.29
N ALA A 122 21.96 15.88 14.09
CA ALA A 122 23.33 15.45 14.29
C ALA A 122 23.88 14.78 13.02
N ILE A 123 25.17 14.95 12.78
CA ILE A 123 25.91 14.28 11.70
C ILE A 123 26.84 13.26 12.35
N ILE A 124 26.79 12.02 11.90
CA ILE A 124 27.67 10.95 12.39
C ILE A 124 28.61 10.52 11.28
N LEU A 125 29.90 10.52 11.59
CA LEU A 125 30.98 10.11 10.71
C LEU A 125 31.55 8.77 11.14
N GLU A 126 31.91 7.93 10.17
CA GLU A 126 32.52 6.61 10.42
C GLU A 126 33.92 6.73 11.04
N ASN A 127 34.72 7.71 10.62
CA ASN A 127 36.09 7.94 11.13
C ASN A 127 36.25 9.32 11.77
N SER A 128 36.90 9.37 12.93
CA SER A 128 37.13 10.60 13.71
C SER A 128 38.08 11.60 13.06
N GLU A 129 38.94 11.15 12.13
CA GLU A 129 39.91 12.02 11.45
C GLU A 129 39.25 12.99 10.46
N SER A 130 38.00 12.74 10.05
CA SER A 130 37.24 13.59 9.13
C SER A 130 36.56 14.79 9.81
N HIS A 131 36.57 14.87 11.15
CA HIS A 131 35.90 15.97 11.89
C HIS A 131 36.52 17.35 11.65
N SER A 132 37.83 17.43 11.42
CA SER A 132 38.53 18.72 11.26
C SER A 132 38.25 19.44 9.94
N SER A 133 37.63 18.76 8.97
CA SER A 133 37.50 19.22 7.58
C SER A 133 36.16 19.87 7.25
N LEU A 134 35.14 19.72 8.11
CA LEU A 134 33.79 20.28 7.92
C LEU A 134 33.62 21.60 8.68
N LYS A 135 34.12 22.70 8.11
CA LYS A 135 34.05 24.06 8.67
C LYS A 135 32.71 24.75 8.37
N CYS A 136 31.93 24.32 7.38
CA CYS A 136 30.67 24.99 7.01
C CYS A 136 29.46 24.61 7.87
N THR A 137 29.61 23.67 8.81
CA THR A 137 28.55 23.16 9.67
C THR A 137 28.76 23.53 11.14
N LYS A 138 29.43 24.66 11.45
CA LYS A 138 29.77 25.07 12.84
C LYS A 138 28.58 25.09 13.81
N GLU A 139 27.37 25.21 13.29
CA GLU A 139 26.16 25.18 14.10
C GLU A 139 25.65 23.76 14.36
N ILE A 140 25.89 22.79 13.47
CA ILE A 140 25.34 21.42 13.54
C ILE A 140 26.30 20.51 14.32
N GLN A 141 25.72 19.61 15.13
CA GLN A 141 26.48 18.70 15.97
C GLN A 141 27.07 17.58 15.11
N ILE A 142 28.39 17.60 14.89
CA ILE A 142 29.12 16.49 14.26
C ILE A 142 29.71 15.61 15.36
N LYS A 143 29.43 14.32 15.33
CA LYS A 143 29.90 13.36 16.35
C LYS A 143 30.57 12.15 15.69
N PRO A 144 31.68 11.64 16.24
CA PRO A 144 32.27 10.39 15.78
C PRO A 144 31.34 9.23 16.15
N LEU A 145 31.38 8.17 15.36
CA LEU A 145 30.77 6.92 15.76
C LEU A 145 31.60 6.29 16.90
N GLN A 146 31.10 6.40 18.13
CA GLN A 146 31.74 5.90 19.35
C GLN A 146 30.72 5.36 20.35
N ASN A 147 31.17 4.52 21.29
CA ASN A 147 30.29 3.82 22.24
C ASN A 147 29.49 4.76 23.17
N SER A 148 29.96 5.98 23.41
CA SER A 148 29.26 6.98 24.25
C SER A 148 28.13 7.71 23.52
N LEU A 149 27.95 7.49 22.21
CA LEU A 149 26.95 8.18 21.38
C LEU A 149 25.53 8.07 21.96
N ALA A 150 25.15 6.88 22.45
CA ALA A 150 23.83 6.66 23.03
C ALA A 150 23.56 7.56 24.26
N SER A 151 24.50 7.60 25.21
CA SER A 151 24.40 8.46 26.40
C SER A 151 24.38 9.94 26.03
N GLU A 152 25.20 10.36 25.07
CA GLU A 152 25.25 11.76 24.63
C GLU A 152 23.93 12.20 24.00
N LEU A 153 23.32 11.37 23.14
CA LEU A 153 22.03 11.68 22.52
C LEU A 153 20.91 11.78 23.57
N LYS A 154 20.91 10.92 24.59
CA LYS A 154 19.96 11.00 25.72
C LYS A 154 20.10 12.31 26.49
N ASP A 155 21.32 12.66 26.90
CA ASP A 155 21.57 13.86 27.69
C ASP A 155 21.20 15.15 26.94
N LEU A 156 21.40 15.16 25.63
CA LEU A 156 21.02 16.29 24.78
C LEU A 156 19.51 16.36 24.56
N SER A 157 18.82 15.21 24.44
CA SER A 157 17.36 15.17 24.32
C SER A 157 16.63 15.66 25.56
N LEU A 158 17.24 15.56 26.75
CA LEU A 158 16.65 16.11 27.98
C LEU A 158 16.57 17.66 27.96
N LYS A 159 17.34 18.33 27.10
CA LYS A 159 17.44 19.80 27.07
C LYS A 159 16.46 20.44 26.08
N HIS A 160 15.86 19.66 25.18
CA HIS A 160 15.08 20.18 24.05
C HIS A 160 13.82 19.36 23.82
N GLN A 161 12.72 20.04 23.43
CA GLN A 161 11.51 19.34 23.00
C GLN A 161 11.73 18.63 21.66
N ARG A 162 10.95 17.56 21.43
CA ARG A 162 10.86 16.86 20.15
C ARG A 162 10.64 17.83 19.00
N PHE A 163 11.20 17.49 17.84
CA PHE A 163 10.94 18.22 16.62
C PHE A 163 9.44 18.22 16.31
N LYS A 164 8.91 19.35 15.85
CA LYS A 164 7.52 19.46 15.39
C LYS A 164 7.53 19.70 13.89
N PHE A 165 6.91 18.78 13.15
CA PHE A 165 6.75 18.94 11.70
C PHE A 165 5.91 20.17 11.36
N ASP A 166 6.24 20.81 10.24
CA ASP A 166 5.42 21.87 9.65
C ASP A 166 4.38 21.23 8.72
N TYR A 167 3.16 21.04 9.22
CA TYR A 167 2.04 20.34 8.56
C TYR A 167 1.42 21.09 7.36
N LYS A 168 2.13 22.04 6.74
CA LYS A 168 1.61 22.87 5.64
C LYS A 168 1.05 22.10 4.45
N HIS A 169 1.58 20.90 4.18
CA HIS A 169 1.19 20.07 3.03
C HIS A 169 0.40 18.81 3.42
N TYR A 170 0.31 18.47 4.72
CA TYR A 170 -0.29 17.23 5.21
C TYR A 170 -1.02 17.50 6.52
N SER A 171 -2.30 17.12 6.64
CA SER A 171 -3.02 17.30 7.90
C SER A 171 -2.49 16.36 8.99
N HIS A 172 -2.51 16.84 10.24
CA HIS A 172 -2.12 16.04 11.40
C HIS A 172 -3.00 14.78 11.55
N ASP A 173 -4.26 14.84 11.12
CA ASP A 173 -5.20 13.72 11.17
C ASP A 173 -4.80 12.58 10.21
N ILE A 174 -4.32 12.92 9.00
CA ILE A 174 -3.78 11.92 8.05
C ILE A 174 -2.55 11.23 8.64
N VAL A 175 -1.68 11.98 9.34
CA VAL A 175 -0.48 11.42 9.99
C VAL A 175 -0.86 10.48 11.14
N LYS A 176 -1.89 10.81 11.93
CA LYS A 176 -2.41 9.93 12.98
C LYS A 176 -3.03 8.66 12.42
N GLU A 177 -3.91 8.77 11.42
CA GLU A 177 -4.52 7.60 10.78
C GLU A 177 -3.44 6.69 10.19
N ARG A 178 -2.43 7.28 9.53
CA ARG A 178 -1.30 6.53 9.01
C ARG A 178 -0.48 5.86 10.11
N ARG A 179 -0.26 6.53 11.24
CA ARG A 179 0.44 5.96 12.40
C ARG A 179 -0.28 4.72 12.91
N GLU A 180 -1.60 4.77 13.06
CA GLU A 180 -2.42 3.64 13.52
C GLU A 180 -2.32 2.44 12.55
N ASP A 181 -2.36 2.68 11.24
CA ASP A 181 -2.14 1.65 10.22
C ASP A 181 -0.73 1.03 10.32
N LEU A 182 0.32 1.85 10.48
CA LEU A 182 1.70 1.35 10.60
C LEU A 182 1.95 0.62 11.93
N GLU A 183 1.37 1.08 13.04
CA GLU A 183 1.45 0.39 14.33
C GLU A 183 0.72 -0.95 14.29
N SER A 184 -0.43 -1.02 13.62
CA SER A 184 -1.17 -2.27 13.42
C SER A 184 -0.34 -3.29 12.61
N ARG A 185 0.29 -2.87 11.51
CA ARG A 185 1.20 -3.71 10.71
C ARG A 185 2.39 -4.22 11.53
N ARG A 186 2.99 -3.36 12.35
CA ARG A 186 4.10 -3.73 13.22
C ARG A 186 3.68 -4.82 14.21
N ASN A 187 2.49 -4.71 14.79
CA ASN A 187 1.96 -5.70 15.73
C ASN A 187 1.66 -7.04 15.05
N GLU A 188 1.26 -7.05 13.78
CA GLU A 188 1.11 -8.27 12.98
C GLU A 188 2.46 -8.96 12.71
N LEU A 189 3.54 -8.19 12.53
CA LEU A 189 4.88 -8.70 12.20
C LEU A 189 5.69 -9.15 13.41
N HIS A 190 5.44 -8.56 14.59
CA HIS A 190 6.11 -8.91 15.83
C HIS A 190 5.07 -8.94 16.96
N PRO A 191 4.49 -10.11 17.28
CA PRO A 191 3.59 -10.24 18.42
C PRO A 191 4.41 -10.03 19.70
N GLN A 192 4.46 -8.79 20.19
CA GLN A 192 4.84 -8.52 21.58
C GLN A 192 3.82 -9.25 22.45
N ASN A 193 4.29 -10.07 23.41
CA ASN A 193 3.44 -10.81 24.33
C ASN A 193 2.49 -9.87 25.08
N ASN A 194 1.32 -9.64 24.50
CA ASN A 194 0.12 -9.22 25.18
C ASN A 194 -0.81 -10.45 25.13
N PRO A 195 -1.30 -10.96 26.26
CA PRO A 195 -2.14 -12.15 26.27
C PRO A 195 -3.51 -11.77 25.72
N GLN A 196 -3.67 -11.82 24.39
CA GLN A 196 -4.90 -12.21 23.71
C GLN A 196 -4.64 -12.45 22.22
N THR A 197 -4.95 -13.68 21.81
CA THR A 197 -5.25 -14.16 20.44
C THR A 197 -4.10 -14.43 19.45
N THR A 198 -3.55 -15.65 19.57
CA THR A 198 -3.30 -16.68 18.51
C THR A 198 -3.73 -16.32 17.08
N GLY A 199 -3.00 -16.54 15.97
CA GLY A 199 -1.69 -17.13 15.65
C GLY A 199 -1.55 -17.34 14.12
N GLY A 200 -0.31 -17.48 13.61
CA GLY A 200 0.01 -18.32 12.43
C GLY A 200 0.10 -17.74 11.00
N SER A 201 1.23 -17.07 10.69
CA SER A 201 2.11 -17.12 9.48
C SER A 201 1.58 -17.34 8.03
N ALA A 202 1.98 -16.43 7.11
CA ALA A 202 2.98 -16.69 6.03
C ALA A 202 3.28 -15.41 5.22
N HIS A 203 4.50 -15.29 4.66
CA HIS A 203 5.09 -14.14 3.93
C HIS A 203 4.50 -13.77 2.56
N GLY A 204 4.54 -12.48 2.16
CA GLY A 204 4.46 -12.05 0.75
C GLY A 204 4.19 -10.55 0.50
N VAL A 205 5.24 -9.82 0.09
CA VAL A 205 5.31 -8.60 -0.77
C VAL A 205 4.45 -7.35 -0.44
N SER A 206 5.17 -6.24 -0.17
CA SER A 206 4.88 -4.80 -0.33
C SER A 206 3.46 -4.23 -0.17
N GLY A 207 3.34 -3.13 0.58
CA GLY A 207 2.08 -2.42 0.89
C GLY A 207 1.42 -1.66 -0.27
N THR A 208 1.47 -2.19 -1.49
CA THR A 208 0.74 -1.71 -2.67
C THR A 208 -0.65 -2.34 -2.69
N ILE A 209 -1.71 -1.51 -2.74
CA ILE A 209 -3.08 -2.03 -2.93
C ILE A 209 -3.26 -2.30 -4.42
N LEU A 210 -3.40 -3.57 -4.81
CA LEU A 210 -3.81 -3.90 -6.17
C LEU A 210 -5.31 -3.66 -6.28
N ASN A 211 -5.73 -2.75 -7.15
CA ASN A 211 -7.14 -2.54 -7.43
C ASN A 211 -7.61 -3.47 -8.55
N ILE A 212 -8.75 -4.12 -8.36
CA ILE A 212 -9.52 -4.81 -9.38
C ILE A 212 -10.73 -3.91 -9.69
N VAL A 213 -10.71 -3.25 -10.84
CA VAL A 213 -11.74 -2.29 -11.24
C VAL A 213 -12.69 -2.95 -12.24
N LEU A 214 -13.96 -3.06 -11.87
CA LEU A 214 -15.01 -3.69 -12.67
C LEU A 214 -15.65 -2.63 -13.56
N LEU A 215 -15.44 -2.70 -14.87
CA LEU A 215 -16.00 -1.78 -15.87
C LEU A 215 -16.98 -2.52 -16.78
N GLY A 216 -17.98 -1.82 -17.33
CA GLY A 216 -18.96 -2.42 -18.23
C GLY A 216 -20.36 -1.83 -18.07
N LYS A 217 -21.28 -2.25 -18.93
CA LYS A 217 -22.66 -1.74 -18.93
C LYS A 217 -23.47 -2.12 -17.70
N SER A 218 -24.57 -1.42 -17.48
CA SER A 218 -25.56 -1.77 -16.45
C SER A 218 -26.15 -3.16 -16.71
N GLY A 219 -26.35 -3.93 -15.64
CA GLY A 219 -26.92 -5.28 -15.72
C GLY A 219 -25.99 -6.40 -16.21
N THR A 220 -24.72 -6.12 -16.54
CA THR A 220 -23.75 -7.14 -17.00
C THR A 220 -23.19 -8.02 -15.88
N GLY A 221 -23.47 -7.70 -14.61
CA GLY A 221 -23.05 -8.48 -13.45
C GLY A 221 -21.76 -8.02 -12.78
N LYS A 222 -21.41 -6.73 -12.85
CA LYS A 222 -20.24 -6.13 -12.17
C LYS A 222 -20.27 -6.39 -10.65
N SER A 223 -21.30 -5.91 -9.97
CA SER A 223 -21.49 -6.05 -8.52
C SER A 223 -21.52 -7.52 -8.08
N ALA A 224 -22.19 -8.38 -8.85
CA ALA A 224 -22.22 -9.83 -8.61
C ALA A 224 -20.82 -10.45 -8.70
N SER A 225 -20.04 -10.07 -9.71
CA SER A 225 -18.65 -10.53 -9.88
C SER A 225 -17.74 -10.01 -8.78
N GLY A 226 -17.92 -8.75 -8.37
CA GLY A 226 -17.25 -8.18 -7.20
C GLY A 226 -17.53 -8.98 -5.93
N ASN A 227 -18.79 -9.36 -5.70
CA ASN A 227 -19.19 -10.19 -4.57
C ASN A 227 -18.59 -11.61 -4.64
N THR A 228 -18.52 -12.22 -5.82
CA THR A 228 -17.83 -13.50 -6.04
C THR A 228 -16.35 -13.41 -5.65
N ILE A 229 -15.67 -12.34 -6.08
CA ILE A 229 -14.26 -12.08 -5.73
C ILE A 229 -14.10 -11.89 -4.22
N LEU A 230 -14.91 -11.02 -3.61
CA LEU A 230 -14.88 -10.73 -2.17
C LEU A 230 -15.14 -11.98 -1.31
N ALA A 231 -16.07 -12.84 -1.74
CA ALA A 231 -16.39 -14.09 -1.04
C ALA A 231 -15.17 -15.03 -0.96
N ALA A 232 -14.35 -15.09 -2.01
CA ALA A 232 -13.16 -15.94 -2.03
C ALA A 232 -12.09 -15.50 -1.02
N GLY A 233 -11.88 -14.19 -0.83
CA GLY A 233 -10.92 -13.71 0.19
C GLY A 233 -11.40 -13.86 1.62
N ASN A 234 -12.72 -13.89 1.84
CA ASN A 234 -13.31 -14.15 3.15
C ASN A 234 -13.32 -15.65 3.52
N SER A 235 -13.04 -16.54 2.56
CA SER A 235 -13.16 -18.00 2.73
C SER A 235 -11.95 -18.68 3.39
N GLN A 236 -10.91 -17.93 3.79
CA GLN A 236 -9.84 -18.45 4.67
C GLN A 236 -10.31 -18.66 6.13
N HIS A 237 -11.54 -18.26 6.46
CA HIS A 237 -12.25 -18.63 7.69
C HIS A 237 -13.55 -19.37 7.32
N SER A 238 -13.41 -20.58 6.79
CA SER A 238 -14.51 -21.55 6.74
C SER A 238 -14.93 -21.89 8.18
N ILE A 239 -15.96 -21.21 8.70
CA ILE A 239 -16.91 -21.64 9.77
C ILE A 239 -17.96 -20.55 10.07
N ILE A 240 -17.84 -19.32 9.57
CA ILE A 240 -18.84 -18.25 9.86
C ILE A 240 -19.60 -17.82 8.59
N GLN A 241 -20.32 -18.73 7.95
CA GLN A 241 -21.37 -18.36 6.99
C GLN A 241 -22.79 -18.66 7.48
N ALA A 242 -22.95 -19.34 8.64
CA ALA A 242 -24.28 -19.69 9.15
C ALA A 242 -24.88 -18.68 10.14
N PHE A 243 -24.15 -17.62 10.57
CA PHE A 243 -24.58 -16.76 11.69
C PHE A 243 -24.63 -15.25 11.40
N SER A 244 -24.35 -14.79 10.18
CA SER A 244 -24.18 -13.35 9.90
C SER A 244 -25.44 -12.61 9.44
N SER A 245 -26.62 -13.23 9.50
CA SER A 245 -27.88 -12.58 9.14
C SER A 245 -28.39 -11.54 10.17
N LEU A 246 -27.65 -11.28 11.27
CA LEU A 246 -28.18 -10.53 12.43
C LEU A 246 -27.30 -9.38 12.94
N GLN A 247 -26.36 -8.85 12.15
CA GLN A 247 -25.64 -7.63 12.52
C GLN A 247 -25.78 -6.59 11.39
N GLN A 248 -26.75 -5.68 11.55
CA GLN A 248 -26.93 -4.52 10.70
C GLN A 248 -25.80 -3.50 10.98
N GLY A 249 -24.92 -3.29 10.01
CA GLY A 249 -23.88 -2.27 10.05
C GLY A 249 -22.79 -2.52 9.01
N ALA A 250 -23.02 -2.04 7.77
CA ALA A 250 -22.20 -2.20 6.55
C ALA A 250 -22.14 -3.63 5.96
N SER A 251 -22.85 -3.86 4.86
CA SER A 251 -22.71 -5.07 4.06
C SER A 251 -21.30 -5.15 3.47
N LYS A 252 -20.60 -6.27 3.72
CA LYS A 252 -19.32 -6.60 3.08
C LYS A 252 -19.44 -6.84 1.57
N GLU A 253 -20.66 -6.87 1.04
CA GLU A 253 -21.01 -7.09 -0.36
C GLU A 253 -21.54 -5.81 -1.00
N PHE A 254 -21.36 -5.70 -2.31
CA PHE A 254 -22.03 -4.71 -3.17
C PHE A 254 -23.51 -5.05 -3.31
N MET A 255 -24.34 -4.02 -3.44
CA MET A 255 -25.75 -4.21 -3.79
C MET A 255 -25.83 -4.84 -5.19
N SER A 256 -26.39 -6.05 -5.28
CA SER A 256 -26.47 -6.81 -6.53
C SER A 256 -27.82 -7.50 -6.63
N CYS A 257 -28.76 -6.85 -7.32
CA CYS A 257 -30.10 -7.38 -7.57
C CYS A 257 -30.53 -7.12 -9.02
N PRO A 258 -31.41 -7.96 -9.58
CA PRO A 258 -32.05 -7.67 -10.86
C PRO A 258 -32.81 -6.34 -10.77
N SER A 259 -32.58 -5.46 -11.75
CA SER A 259 -33.22 -4.16 -11.83
C SER A 259 -33.32 -3.72 -13.29
N SER A 260 -34.38 -3.01 -13.63
CA SER A 260 -34.55 -2.35 -14.95
C SER A 260 -33.78 -1.04 -15.05
N THR A 261 -33.25 -0.53 -13.94
CA THR A 261 -32.43 0.70 -13.85
C THR A 261 -31.09 0.40 -13.15
N PRO A 262 -30.05 1.23 -13.31
CA PRO A 262 -28.77 1.02 -12.67
C PRO A 262 -28.88 0.97 -11.15
N VAL A 263 -28.37 -0.11 -10.56
CA VAL A 263 -28.28 -0.28 -9.10
C VAL A 263 -27.07 0.49 -8.57
N THR A 264 -25.91 0.30 -9.21
CA THR A 264 -24.67 1.01 -8.89
C THR A 264 -24.66 2.37 -9.61
N THR A 265 -24.77 3.45 -8.85
CA THR A 265 -24.74 4.84 -9.36
C THR A 265 -23.47 5.58 -8.96
N LYS A 266 -22.64 5.00 -8.09
CA LYS A 266 -21.36 5.56 -7.64
C LYS A 266 -20.30 4.48 -7.60
N CYS A 267 -19.04 4.88 -7.76
CA CYS A 267 -17.92 3.96 -7.54
C CYS A 267 -17.91 3.55 -6.07
N GLU A 268 -17.90 2.25 -5.84
CA GLU A 268 -17.82 1.66 -4.51
C GLU A 268 -16.60 0.77 -4.41
N VAL A 269 -15.81 0.93 -3.37
CA VAL A 269 -14.67 0.06 -3.08
C VAL A 269 -14.97 -0.83 -1.88
N ARG A 270 -14.54 -2.09 -1.97
CA ARG A 270 -14.43 -3.03 -0.84
C ARG A 270 -13.04 -3.62 -0.85
N THR A 271 -12.45 -3.82 0.32
CA THR A 271 -11.08 -4.34 0.42
C THR A 271 -11.07 -5.77 0.93
N MET A 272 -10.12 -6.55 0.44
CA MET A 272 -9.87 -7.94 0.84
C MET A 272 -8.37 -8.24 0.87
N LYS A 273 -7.99 -9.40 1.39
CA LYS A 273 -6.58 -9.86 1.43
C LYS A 273 -6.43 -11.15 0.63
N LEU A 274 -5.57 -11.12 -0.39
CA LEU A 274 -5.22 -12.26 -1.25
C LEU A 274 -3.69 -12.40 -1.29
N GLY A 275 -3.07 -12.57 -0.11
CA GLY A 275 -1.62 -12.41 0.06
C GLY A 275 -1.19 -10.94 0.13
N ILE A 276 -1.68 -10.11 -0.80
CA ILE A 276 -1.58 -8.64 -0.78
C ILE A 276 -2.94 -7.99 -0.48
N LYS A 277 -2.95 -6.68 -0.18
CA LYS A 277 -4.21 -5.92 -0.05
C LYS A 277 -4.79 -5.69 -1.44
N VAL A 278 -6.05 -6.08 -1.63
CA VAL A 278 -6.77 -5.95 -2.91
C VAL A 278 -7.99 -5.07 -2.69
N GLY A 279 -8.14 -4.02 -3.50
CA GLY A 279 -9.35 -3.21 -3.58
C GLY A 279 -10.22 -3.71 -4.73
N VAL A 280 -11.41 -4.21 -4.46
CA VAL A 280 -12.41 -4.51 -5.49
C VAL A 280 -13.26 -3.26 -5.65
N VAL A 281 -13.31 -2.71 -6.86
CA VAL A 281 -14.02 -1.47 -7.18
C VAL A 281 -15.17 -1.80 -8.13
N ASP A 282 -16.40 -1.67 -7.63
CA ASP A 282 -17.61 -1.72 -8.46
C ASP A 282 -17.91 -0.32 -8.97
N THR A 283 -18.09 -0.16 -10.29
CA THR A 283 -18.33 1.13 -10.90
C THR A 283 -19.76 1.25 -11.44
N PRO A 284 -20.30 2.47 -11.57
CA PRO A 284 -21.50 2.66 -12.38
C PRO A 284 -21.21 2.37 -13.85
N ASP A 285 -22.28 2.30 -14.64
CA ASP A 285 -22.18 2.40 -16.09
C ASP A 285 -22.00 3.87 -16.48
N PHE A 286 -20.78 4.28 -16.80
CA PHE A 286 -20.44 5.68 -17.11
C PHE A 286 -21.13 6.22 -18.37
N PHE A 287 -21.71 5.34 -19.19
CA PHE A 287 -22.34 5.67 -20.46
C PHE A 287 -23.82 5.27 -20.50
N TYR A 288 -24.43 5.08 -19.33
CA TYR A 288 -25.85 4.73 -19.23
C TYR A 288 -26.73 5.87 -19.80
N GLU A 289 -27.71 5.49 -20.64
CA GLU A 289 -28.68 6.39 -21.30
C GLU A 289 -28.11 7.47 -22.25
N ASP A 290 -26.80 7.46 -22.58
CA ASP A 290 -26.11 8.50 -23.36
C ASP A 290 -26.30 9.95 -22.82
N GLU A 291 -26.93 10.10 -21.65
CA GLU A 291 -27.14 11.34 -20.94
C GLU A 291 -25.87 11.68 -20.16
N ARG A 292 -25.01 12.50 -20.79
CA ARG A 292 -23.82 13.12 -20.18
C ARG A 292 -23.02 12.20 -19.26
N VAL A 293 -21.94 11.66 -19.81
CA VAL A 293 -20.82 11.06 -19.08
C VAL A 293 -20.68 11.63 -17.65
N ASP A 294 -20.88 10.78 -16.64
CA ASP A 294 -20.74 11.17 -15.23
C ASP A 294 -19.25 11.38 -14.90
N LYS A 295 -18.78 12.60 -15.20
CA LYS A 295 -17.38 12.99 -15.00
C LYS A 295 -16.93 12.83 -13.55
N ALA A 296 -17.81 13.05 -12.58
CA ALA A 296 -17.47 12.89 -11.17
C ALA A 296 -17.15 11.44 -10.85
N GLN A 297 -17.93 10.49 -11.37
CA GLN A 297 -17.67 9.07 -11.18
C GLN A 297 -16.48 8.57 -12.02
N LEU A 298 -16.23 9.13 -13.20
CA LEU A 298 -14.99 8.84 -13.93
C LEU A 298 -13.75 9.33 -13.20
N ASP A 299 -13.78 10.55 -12.66
CA ASP A 299 -12.66 11.10 -11.90
C ASP A 299 -12.44 10.33 -10.59
N GLU A 300 -13.51 9.82 -9.99
CA GLU A 300 -13.43 8.87 -8.88
C GLU A 300 -12.79 7.54 -9.33
N CYS A 301 -13.21 6.98 -10.45
CA CYS A 301 -12.66 5.76 -11.04
C CYS A 301 -11.15 5.88 -11.33
N LYS A 302 -10.69 7.03 -11.84
CA LYS A 302 -9.27 7.32 -12.11
C LYS A 302 -8.38 7.14 -10.87
N LYS A 303 -8.90 7.41 -9.66
CA LYS A 303 -8.15 7.22 -8.41
C LYS A 303 -7.77 5.77 -8.17
N TYR A 304 -8.60 4.83 -8.64
CA TYR A 304 -8.38 3.39 -8.50
C TYR A 304 -7.59 2.80 -9.67
N CYS A 305 -7.62 3.46 -10.83
CA CYS A 305 -6.96 3.07 -12.07
C CYS A 305 -5.49 3.53 -12.18
N GLN A 306 -4.72 3.43 -11.09
CA GLN A 306 -3.29 3.75 -11.13
C GLN A 306 -2.52 2.72 -11.98
N GLU A 307 -1.66 3.20 -12.88
CA GLU A 307 -1.10 2.37 -13.93
C GLU A 307 -0.35 1.13 -13.41
N GLU A 308 0.41 1.22 -12.33
CA GLU A 308 1.22 0.10 -11.86
C GLU A 308 0.49 -0.86 -10.90
N GLN A 309 -0.75 -0.53 -10.50
CA GLN A 309 -1.45 -1.20 -9.39
C GLN A 309 -2.96 -1.40 -9.66
N CYS A 310 -3.35 -1.62 -10.92
CA CYS A 310 -4.75 -1.83 -11.30
C CYS A 310 -4.94 -2.90 -12.38
N VAL A 311 -5.74 -3.92 -12.08
CA VAL A 311 -6.36 -4.84 -13.05
C VAL A 311 -7.74 -4.31 -13.41
N VAL A 312 -8.02 -4.17 -14.70
CA VAL A 312 -9.36 -3.84 -15.20
C VAL A 312 -10.07 -5.13 -15.60
N LEU A 313 -11.29 -5.33 -15.11
CA LEU A 313 -12.17 -6.38 -15.56
C LEU A 313 -13.29 -5.75 -16.39
N LEU A 314 -13.26 -5.95 -17.70
CA LEU A 314 -14.33 -5.52 -18.59
C LEU A 314 -15.43 -6.59 -18.58
N VAL A 315 -16.52 -6.31 -17.88
CA VAL A 315 -17.59 -7.25 -17.59
C VAL A 315 -18.61 -7.27 -18.72
N ILE A 316 -18.78 -8.44 -19.34
CA ILE A 316 -19.72 -8.70 -20.43
C ILE A 316 -20.58 -9.92 -20.06
N GLN A 317 -21.88 -9.83 -20.26
CA GLN A 317 -22.79 -10.96 -20.00
C GLN A 317 -22.79 -11.93 -21.19
N LEU A 318 -22.63 -13.24 -20.92
CA LEU A 318 -22.80 -14.25 -21.95
C LEU A 318 -24.22 -14.20 -22.55
N GLY A 319 -24.31 -14.36 -23.86
CA GLY A 319 -25.56 -14.24 -24.59
C GLY A 319 -26.05 -12.81 -24.82
N ARG A 320 -25.36 -11.79 -24.28
CA ARG A 320 -25.74 -10.37 -24.41
C ARG A 320 -24.52 -9.50 -24.72
N PHE A 321 -24.26 -9.31 -26.01
CA PHE A 321 -23.31 -8.34 -26.53
C PHE A 321 -24.02 -7.38 -27.47
N THR A 322 -23.96 -6.09 -27.17
CA THR A 322 -24.73 -5.03 -27.84
C THR A 322 -23.83 -4.05 -28.58
N ASP A 323 -24.38 -3.31 -29.54
CA ASP A 323 -23.60 -2.31 -30.29
C ASP A 323 -22.98 -1.24 -29.39
N GLY A 324 -23.68 -0.81 -28.32
CA GLY A 324 -23.06 0.15 -27.40
C GLY A 324 -21.91 -0.43 -26.56
N GLU A 325 -21.64 -1.74 -26.62
CA GLU A 325 -20.46 -2.36 -26.00
C GLU A 325 -19.30 -2.49 -27.00
N SER A 326 -19.53 -2.34 -28.31
CA SER A 326 -18.45 -2.55 -29.29
C SER A 326 -17.36 -1.48 -29.26
N GLU A 327 -17.68 -0.29 -28.75
CA GLU A 327 -16.77 0.86 -28.67
C GLU A 327 -16.40 1.18 -27.20
N ILE A 328 -16.68 0.26 -26.27
CA ILE A 328 -16.56 0.54 -24.84
C ILE A 328 -15.12 0.80 -24.43
N LEU A 329 -14.15 0.13 -25.05
CA LEU A 329 -12.73 0.32 -24.77
C LEU A 329 -12.28 1.72 -25.20
N GLU A 330 -12.64 2.14 -26.42
CA GLU A 330 -12.35 3.48 -26.95
C GLU A 330 -12.94 4.55 -26.04
N LYS A 331 -14.24 4.45 -25.72
CA LYS A 331 -14.92 5.40 -24.85
C LYS A 331 -14.28 5.47 -23.46
N LEU A 332 -13.89 4.33 -22.88
CA LEU A 332 -13.24 4.30 -21.57
C LEU A 332 -11.85 4.94 -21.62
N GLU A 333 -11.03 4.63 -22.62
CA GLU A 333 -9.67 5.18 -22.74
C GLU A 333 -9.68 6.69 -22.98
N GLU A 334 -10.59 7.19 -23.82
CA GLU A 334 -10.78 8.62 -24.06
C GLU A 334 -11.14 9.37 -22.76
N ASN A 335 -12.02 8.79 -21.94
CA ASN A 335 -12.54 9.44 -20.73
C ASN A 335 -11.63 9.27 -19.50
N LEU A 336 -10.97 8.12 -19.37
CA LEU A 336 -9.99 7.85 -18.31
C LEU A 336 -8.64 8.52 -18.59
N GLY A 337 -8.30 8.75 -19.87
CA GLY A 337 -7.08 9.45 -20.28
C GLY A 337 -5.83 8.58 -20.30
N TRP A 338 -5.96 7.26 -20.33
CA TRP A 338 -4.83 6.32 -20.40
C TRP A 338 -5.24 5.01 -21.11
N GLU A 339 -4.25 4.29 -21.65
CA GLU A 339 -4.45 3.03 -22.39
C GLU A 339 -4.71 1.85 -21.42
N ILE A 340 -5.99 1.46 -21.28
CA ILE A 340 -6.41 0.44 -20.32
C ILE A 340 -6.29 -0.98 -20.88
N ARG A 341 -6.30 -1.15 -22.22
CA ARG A 341 -6.30 -2.46 -22.90
C ARG A 341 -5.25 -3.42 -22.35
N LYS A 342 -4.02 -2.94 -22.13
CA LYS A 342 -2.89 -3.72 -21.57
C LYS A 342 -3.14 -4.25 -20.16
N LYS A 343 -4.11 -3.69 -19.43
CA LYS A 343 -4.48 -4.10 -18.07
C LYS A 343 -5.90 -4.67 -17.97
N THR A 344 -6.54 -4.90 -19.10
CA THR A 344 -7.91 -5.43 -19.14
C THR A 344 -7.93 -6.94 -19.36
N ILE A 345 -8.75 -7.62 -18.55
CA ILE A 345 -9.24 -8.97 -18.81
C ILE A 345 -10.74 -8.85 -19.12
N VAL A 346 -11.19 -9.44 -20.23
CA VAL A 346 -12.62 -9.51 -20.53
C VAL A 346 -13.26 -10.57 -19.62
N LEU A 347 -14.12 -10.15 -18.70
CA LEU A 347 -14.80 -11.06 -17.77
C LEU A 347 -16.21 -11.38 -18.29
N PHE A 348 -16.41 -12.63 -18.68
CA PHE A 348 -17.73 -13.15 -19.06
C PHE A 348 -18.51 -13.61 -17.82
N THR A 349 -19.69 -13.04 -17.60
CA THR A 349 -20.62 -13.47 -16.54
C THR A 349 -21.70 -14.38 -17.09
N HIS A 350 -22.50 -14.97 -16.20
CA HIS A 350 -23.52 -15.98 -16.54
C HIS A 350 -22.90 -17.25 -17.15
N GLY A 351 -21.72 -17.65 -16.66
CA GLY A 351 -21.03 -18.87 -17.11
C GLY A 351 -21.85 -20.15 -16.91
N GLU A 352 -22.86 -20.12 -16.04
CA GLU A 352 -23.85 -21.16 -15.85
C GLU A 352 -24.64 -21.48 -17.12
N ASP A 353 -24.83 -20.49 -18.00
CA ASP A 353 -25.57 -20.64 -19.26
C ASP A 353 -24.70 -21.18 -20.40
N LEU A 354 -23.39 -21.34 -20.14
CA LEU A 354 -22.43 -21.75 -21.16
C LEU A 354 -22.46 -23.27 -21.39
N ASN A 355 -23.20 -23.69 -22.42
CA ASN A 355 -23.28 -25.09 -22.86
C ASN A 355 -22.28 -25.46 -23.97
N VAL A 356 -21.46 -24.51 -24.41
CA VAL A 356 -20.48 -24.66 -25.49
C VAL A 356 -19.16 -23.99 -25.13
N LYS A 357 -18.11 -24.23 -25.91
CA LYS A 357 -16.86 -23.48 -25.79
C LYS A 357 -17.09 -21.97 -25.92
N VAL A 358 -16.54 -21.17 -25.01
CA VAL A 358 -16.70 -19.69 -24.99
C VAL A 358 -16.25 -19.04 -26.29
N GLU A 359 -15.29 -19.64 -26.99
CA GLU A 359 -14.80 -19.19 -28.29
C GLU A 359 -15.91 -19.17 -29.35
N LYS A 360 -16.93 -20.04 -29.23
CA LYS A 360 -18.11 -19.98 -30.10
C LYS A 360 -18.97 -18.74 -29.82
N PHE A 361 -19.06 -18.32 -28.56
CA PHE A 361 -19.75 -17.08 -28.20
C PHE A 361 -18.95 -15.85 -28.64
N ILE A 362 -17.63 -15.87 -28.45
CA ILE A 362 -16.73 -14.81 -28.95
C ILE A 362 -16.90 -14.69 -30.46
N GLY A 363 -16.88 -15.80 -31.21
CA GLY A 363 -17.19 -15.83 -32.64
C GLY A 363 -16.08 -15.25 -33.51
N ASP A 364 -15.71 -15.95 -34.59
CA ASP A 364 -14.46 -15.69 -35.31
C ASP A 364 -14.35 -14.37 -36.09
N ARG A 365 -15.47 -13.66 -36.29
CA ARG A 365 -15.54 -12.39 -37.03
C ARG A 365 -16.43 -11.36 -36.33
N SER A 366 -16.60 -11.49 -35.02
CA SER A 366 -17.47 -10.59 -34.27
C SER A 366 -16.72 -9.34 -33.79
N ARG A 367 -17.47 -8.29 -33.45
CA ARG A 367 -16.94 -7.13 -32.73
C ARG A 367 -16.41 -7.50 -31.33
N LEU A 368 -17.00 -8.51 -30.69
CA LEU A 368 -16.53 -9.03 -29.41
C LEU A 368 -15.13 -9.65 -29.53
N LYS A 369 -14.82 -10.33 -30.64
CA LYS A 369 -13.47 -10.85 -30.90
C LYS A 369 -12.43 -9.73 -30.96
N HIS A 370 -12.77 -8.61 -31.60
CA HIS A 370 -11.87 -7.44 -31.64
C HIS A 370 -11.57 -6.89 -30.25
N ILE A 371 -12.56 -6.83 -29.34
CA ILE A 371 -12.34 -6.43 -27.94
C ILE A 371 -11.39 -7.40 -27.24
N VAL A 372 -11.62 -8.71 -27.36
CA VAL A 372 -10.79 -9.74 -26.73
C VAL A 372 -9.36 -9.70 -27.27
N GLU A 373 -9.19 -9.52 -28.58
CA GLU A 373 -7.88 -9.37 -29.25
C GLU A 373 -7.17 -8.08 -28.82
N ALA A 374 -7.88 -6.95 -28.72
CA ALA A 374 -7.35 -5.69 -28.22
C ALA A 374 -6.86 -5.81 -26.77
N CYS A 375 -7.48 -6.68 -25.98
CA CYS A 375 -7.03 -7.05 -24.65
C CYS A 375 -5.96 -8.17 -24.67
N GLY A 376 -5.33 -8.49 -25.79
CA GLY A 376 -4.25 -9.49 -25.86
C GLY A 376 -4.73 -10.92 -25.64
N GLN A 377 -5.94 -11.25 -26.11
CA GLN A 377 -6.59 -12.56 -25.92
C GLN A 377 -6.87 -12.94 -24.45
N ARG A 378 -6.88 -11.95 -23.54
CA ARG A 378 -7.19 -12.17 -22.13
C ARG A 378 -8.69 -12.09 -21.88
N TYR A 379 -9.27 -13.24 -21.55
CA TYR A 379 -10.62 -13.33 -21.03
C TYR A 379 -10.71 -14.36 -19.90
N TYR A 380 -11.78 -14.28 -19.12
CA TYR A 380 -12.12 -15.23 -18.06
C TYR A 380 -13.63 -15.37 -17.90
N ILE A 381 -14.10 -16.45 -17.26
CA ILE A 381 -15.53 -16.75 -17.14
C ILE A 381 -15.89 -16.95 -15.66
N PHE A 382 -16.91 -16.25 -15.20
CA PHE A 382 -17.47 -16.41 -13.86
C PHE A 382 -18.88 -17.01 -13.89
N LYS A 383 -19.12 -17.87 -12.89
CA LYS A 383 -20.43 -18.39 -12.52
C LYS A 383 -20.85 -17.74 -11.21
N ASN A 384 -21.46 -16.56 -11.28
CA ASN A 384 -21.78 -15.76 -10.08
C ASN A 384 -22.87 -16.39 -9.19
N THR A 385 -23.58 -17.40 -9.70
CA THR A 385 -24.51 -18.25 -8.92
C THR A 385 -23.79 -19.11 -7.88
N ILE A 386 -22.50 -19.36 -8.05
CA ILE A 386 -21.67 -20.15 -7.13
C ILE A 386 -20.51 -19.31 -6.60
N LYS A 387 -20.41 -19.20 -5.28
CA LYS A 387 -19.28 -18.54 -4.60
C LYS A 387 -18.08 -19.49 -4.49
N ASP A 388 -17.64 -20.04 -5.63
CA ASP A 388 -16.51 -20.98 -5.70
C ASP A 388 -15.18 -20.24 -5.74
N SER A 389 -14.33 -20.43 -4.74
CA SER A 389 -13.01 -19.80 -4.66
C SER A 389 -12.08 -20.23 -5.79
N LYS A 390 -12.27 -21.41 -6.40
CA LYS A 390 -11.44 -21.88 -7.52
C LYS A 390 -11.53 -20.99 -8.74
N GLN A 391 -12.74 -20.49 -9.04
CA GLN A 391 -12.92 -19.58 -10.18
C GLN A 391 -12.18 -18.26 -9.95
N VAL A 392 -12.14 -17.76 -8.72
CA VAL A 392 -11.42 -16.54 -8.37
C VAL A 392 -9.92 -16.75 -8.43
N MET A 393 -9.42 -17.90 -7.95
CA MET A 393 -8.00 -18.25 -8.06
C MET A 393 -7.54 -18.34 -9.51
N GLY A 394 -8.31 -18.99 -10.40
CA GLY A 394 -7.96 -19.05 -11.82
C GLY A 394 -8.01 -17.69 -12.52
N LEU A 395 -8.81 -16.73 -12.04
CA LEU A 395 -8.74 -15.33 -12.50
C LEU A 395 -7.42 -14.68 -12.05
N ILE A 396 -7.05 -14.85 -10.77
CA ILE A 396 -5.84 -14.27 -10.17
C ILE A 396 -4.58 -14.80 -10.85
N GLU A 397 -4.57 -16.06 -11.30
CA GLU A 397 -3.46 -16.66 -12.06
C GLU A 397 -3.16 -15.94 -13.38
N LYS A 398 -4.09 -15.13 -13.91
CA LYS A 398 -3.87 -14.29 -15.10
C LYS A 398 -3.18 -12.96 -14.77
N PHE A 399 -3.07 -12.58 -13.50
CA PHE A 399 -2.50 -11.29 -13.09
C PHE A 399 -0.97 -11.22 -13.26
N PRO A 400 -0.17 -12.27 -12.99
CA PRO A 400 1.28 -12.23 -13.22
C PRO A 400 1.69 -11.90 -14.67
N GLU A 401 0.87 -12.27 -15.66
CA GLU A 401 1.07 -11.88 -17.07
C GLU A 401 1.03 -10.35 -17.26
N MET A 402 0.34 -9.65 -16.35
CA MET A 402 0.10 -8.22 -16.39
C MET A 402 0.98 -7.46 -15.39
N PHE A 403 1.35 -8.13 -14.29
CA PHE A 403 2.16 -7.62 -13.19
C PHE A 403 3.23 -8.65 -12.85
N PRO A 404 4.41 -8.62 -13.49
CA PRO A 404 5.47 -9.61 -13.24
C PRO A 404 5.95 -9.66 -11.78
N ASN A 405 5.72 -8.59 -11.02
CA ASN A 405 6.04 -8.48 -9.59
C ASN A 405 4.89 -8.97 -8.66
N PHE A 406 3.73 -9.37 -9.21
CA PHE A 406 2.62 -9.92 -8.44
C PHE A 406 2.85 -11.40 -8.15
N THR A 407 3.22 -11.73 -6.91
CA THR A 407 3.26 -13.10 -6.41
C THR A 407 1.94 -13.46 -5.73
N ALA A 408 1.04 -14.14 -6.45
CA ALA A 408 -0.03 -14.88 -5.80
C ALA A 408 0.60 -15.99 -4.94
N LYS A 409 0.27 -16.06 -3.64
CA LYS A 409 0.64 -17.25 -2.85
C LYS A 409 -0.04 -18.46 -3.45
N GLN A 410 0.72 -19.37 -4.04
CA GLN A 410 0.22 -20.68 -4.40
C GLN A 410 -0.27 -21.39 -3.13
N SER A 411 -1.45 -22.00 -3.19
CA SER A 411 -1.83 -23.00 -2.19
C SER A 411 -0.81 -24.13 -2.23
N PRO A 412 -0.48 -24.78 -1.11
CA PRO A 412 0.39 -25.95 -1.15
C PRO A 412 -0.23 -26.95 -2.12
N ALA A 413 0.54 -27.34 -3.14
CA ALA A 413 0.19 -28.46 -3.98
C ALA A 413 -0.25 -29.62 -3.08
N GLN A 414 -1.36 -30.23 -3.45
CA GLN A 414 -1.88 -31.43 -2.84
C GLN A 414 -0.76 -32.49 -2.88
N CYS A 415 -0.05 -32.60 -1.76
CA CYS A 415 0.95 -33.63 -1.55
C CYS A 415 0.19 -34.93 -1.27
N CYS A 416 -0.28 -35.58 -2.34
CA CYS A 416 -0.60 -37.00 -2.30
C CYS A 416 0.59 -37.72 -2.93
N VAL A 417 1.53 -38.10 -2.07
CA VAL A 417 2.58 -39.08 -2.39
C VAL A 417 2.01 -40.47 -2.14
N CYS A 418 2.39 -41.40 -3.01
CA CYS A 418 2.17 -42.86 -3.03
C CYS A 418 0.86 -43.33 -3.67
#